data_AF-A0A954T2Q2-F1
#
_entry.id   AF-A0A954T2Q2-F1
#
_cell.length_a   1.000
_cell.length_b   1.000
_cell.length_c   1.000
_cell.angle_alpha   90.00
_cell.angle_beta   90.00
_cell.angle_gamma   90.00
#
_symmetry.space_group_name_H-M   'P 1'
#
loop_
_entity.id
_entity.type
_entity.pdbx_description
1 polymer ?
#
loop_
_entity_poly.entity_id
_entity_poly.type
_entity_poly.pdbx_seq_one_letter_code
_entity_poly.pdbx_strand_id
1 'polypeptide(L)'
;MLDLDDPIWERLEGGYRQPYNPVPALRRLEGVSNPKEESEAYKELWDELHHQGDLGACSYACVPHLVRIAESRAPMTFDFFALITVIEIERHERHSP
;
A
#
# COMPACT_ATOMS: atom_id res chain seq x y z
N MET A 1 -13.26 -4.85 0.67
CA MET A 1 -12.06 -4.38 -0.06
C MET A 1 -12.55 -3.51 -1.20
N LEU A 2 -11.98 -2.32 -1.37
CA LEU A 2 -12.32 -1.44 -2.48
C LEU A 2 -11.90 -2.09 -3.81
N ASP A 3 -12.77 -2.09 -4.81
CA ASP A 3 -12.47 -2.67 -6.13
C ASP A 3 -11.31 -1.92 -6.80
N LEU A 4 -10.37 -2.62 -7.44
CA LEU A 4 -9.20 -1.98 -8.09
C LEU A 4 -9.58 -1.15 -9.32
N ASP A 5 -10.76 -1.35 -9.89
CA ASP A 5 -11.28 -0.54 -11.01
C ASP A 5 -12.18 0.63 -10.56
N ASP A 6 -12.36 0.83 -9.25
CA ASP A 6 -13.17 1.94 -8.73
C ASP A 6 -12.47 3.30 -8.94
N PRO A 7 -13.09 4.28 -9.61
CA PRO A 7 -12.47 5.58 -9.85
C PRO A 7 -12.18 6.40 -8.59
N ILE A 8 -12.67 5.99 -7.41
CA ILE A 8 -12.37 6.68 -6.15
C ILE A 8 -10.88 6.66 -5.82
N TRP A 9 -10.10 5.69 -6.32
CA TRP A 9 -8.64 5.65 -6.14
C TRP A 9 -7.93 6.93 -6.59
N GLU A 10 -8.44 7.61 -7.62
CA GLU A 10 -7.90 8.88 -8.11
C GLU A 10 -8.08 10.05 -7.12
N ARG A 11 -8.86 9.85 -6.06
CA ARG A 11 -9.22 10.88 -5.08
C ARG A 11 -8.72 10.59 -3.68
N LEU A 12 -8.31 9.35 -3.40
CA LEU A 12 -7.81 8.99 -2.08
C LEU A 12 -6.40 9.54 -1.88
N GLU A 13 -6.15 10.09 -0.69
CA GLU A 13 -4.86 10.64 -0.33
C GLU A 13 -3.92 9.55 0.20
N GLY A 14 -2.64 9.61 -0.18
CA GLY A 14 -1.55 8.84 0.41
C GLY A 14 -0.94 9.52 1.64
N GLY A 15 0.22 9.05 2.08
CA GLY A 15 0.96 9.57 3.25
C GLY A 15 1.40 11.03 3.10
N TYR A 16 1.59 11.51 1.87
CA TYR A 16 1.86 12.92 1.59
C TYR A 16 0.62 13.85 1.72
N ARG A 17 -0.55 13.32 2.09
CA ARG A 17 -1.84 14.04 2.05
C ARG A 17 -2.13 14.65 0.67
N GLN A 18 -1.74 13.94 -0.38
CA GLN A 18 -2.01 14.27 -1.77
C GLN A 18 -2.69 13.07 -2.43
N PRO A 19 -3.55 13.28 -3.44
CA PRO A 19 -4.14 12.19 -4.21
C PRO A 19 -3.06 11.26 -4.77
N TYR A 20 -3.20 9.96 -4.50
CA TYR A 20 -2.31 8.92 -5.00
C TYR A 20 -3.13 7.71 -5.43
N ASN A 21 -2.95 7.28 -6.68
CA ASN A 21 -3.54 6.03 -7.18
C ASN A 21 -2.53 4.87 -7.04
N PRO A 22 -2.76 3.92 -6.11
CA PRO A 22 -1.86 2.80 -5.83
C PRO A 22 -2.07 1.61 -6.78
N VAL A 23 -3.16 1.59 -7.55
CA VAL A 23 -3.59 0.44 -8.35
C VAL A 23 -2.49 -0.05 -9.31
N PRO A 24 -1.74 0.82 -10.02
CA PRO A 24 -0.65 0.36 -10.88
C PRO A 24 0.47 -0.37 -10.12
N ALA A 25 0.81 0.09 -8.90
CA ALA A 25 1.83 -0.56 -8.07
C ALA A 25 1.31 -1.88 -7.47
N LEU A 26 0.06 -1.92 -7.00
CA LEU A 26 -0.58 -3.14 -6.51
C LEU A 26 -0.66 -4.23 -7.60
N ARG A 27 -1.04 -3.87 -8.83
CA ARG A 27 -1.08 -4.81 -9.98
C ARG A 27 0.31 -5.31 -10.36
N ARG A 28 1.34 -4.43 -10.30
CA ARG A 28 2.73 -4.86 -10.50
C ARG A 28 3.15 -5.86 -9.43
N LEU A 29 2.92 -5.56 -8.14
CA LEU A 29 3.24 -6.49 -7.05
C LEU A 29 2.51 -7.83 -7.15
N GLU A 30 1.31 -7.86 -7.71
CA GLU A 30 0.56 -9.10 -7.91
C GLU A 30 1.15 -9.98 -9.03
N GLY A 31 1.60 -9.37 -10.13
CA GLY A 31 2.10 -10.09 -11.31
C GLY A 31 3.61 -10.28 -11.38
N VAL A 32 4.37 -9.67 -10.47
CA VAL A 32 5.84 -9.63 -10.57
C VAL A 32 6.48 -11.00 -10.28
N SER A 33 7.45 -11.35 -11.12
CA SER A 33 8.26 -12.57 -11.03
C SER A 33 9.75 -12.30 -10.82
N ASN A 34 10.18 -11.03 -10.87
CA ASN A 34 11.57 -10.64 -10.65
C ASN A 34 11.72 -9.82 -9.35
N PRO A 35 12.73 -10.11 -8.51
CA PRO A 35 12.89 -9.43 -7.21
C PRO A 35 13.12 -7.92 -7.30
N LYS A 36 13.68 -7.44 -8.42
CA LYS A 36 13.99 -6.02 -8.60
C LYS A 36 12.72 -5.19 -8.76
N GLU A 37 11.83 -5.59 -9.66
CA GLU A 37 10.54 -4.94 -9.90
C GLU A 37 9.63 -5.07 -8.67
N GLU A 38 9.72 -6.18 -7.94
CA GLU A 38 9.02 -6.34 -6.66
C GLU A 38 9.49 -5.29 -5.66
N SER A 39 10.80 -5.12 -5.52
CA SER A 39 11.38 -4.10 -4.64
C SER A 39 10.99 -2.68 -5.08
N GLU A 40 10.99 -2.39 -6.38
CA GLU A 40 10.62 -1.08 -6.92
C GLU A 40 9.13 -0.77 -6.69
N ALA A 41 8.23 -1.72 -6.95
CA ALA A 41 6.80 -1.53 -6.73
C ALA A 41 6.44 -1.45 -5.23
N TYR A 42 7.10 -2.25 -4.39
CA TYR A 42 6.95 -2.16 -2.94
C TYR A 42 7.48 -0.83 -2.40
N LYS A 43 8.63 -0.37 -2.90
CA LYS A 43 9.22 0.92 -2.51
C LYS A 43 8.30 2.09 -2.84
N GLU A 44 7.67 2.09 -4.01
CA GLU A 44 6.67 3.11 -4.34
C GLU A 44 5.52 3.13 -3.34
N LEU A 45 4.92 1.97 -3.04
CA LEU A 45 3.83 1.90 -2.06
C LEU A 45 4.30 2.33 -0.66
N TRP A 46 5.52 1.98 -0.27
CA TRP A 46 6.10 2.40 1.00
C TRP A 46 6.20 3.93 1.10
N ASP A 47 6.78 4.56 0.07
CA ASP A 47 7.03 5.99 0.05
C ASP A 47 5.71 6.78 -0.07
N GLU A 48 4.72 6.27 -0.82
CA GLU A 48 3.46 6.97 -1.12
C GLU A 48 2.34 6.72 -0.11
N LEU A 49 2.25 5.55 0.53
CA LEU A 49 1.19 5.24 1.50
C LEU A 49 1.54 5.66 2.93
N HIS A 50 2.79 6.01 3.20
CA HIS A 50 3.22 6.50 4.51
C HIS A 50 4.34 7.53 4.34
N HIS A 51 4.20 8.69 4.96
CA HIS A 51 5.25 9.70 4.98
C HIS A 51 5.44 10.31 6.37
N GLN A 52 6.55 9.97 7.04
CA GLN A 52 6.88 10.50 8.38
C GLN A 52 5.76 10.31 9.42
N GLY A 53 5.08 9.17 9.40
CA GLY A 53 3.92 8.86 10.25
C GLY A 53 2.58 9.29 9.66
N ASP A 54 2.55 10.20 8.69
CA ASP A 54 1.30 10.60 8.05
C ASP A 54 0.76 9.48 7.15
N LEU A 55 -0.55 9.24 7.28
CA LEU A 55 -1.35 8.34 6.47
C LEU A 55 -2.48 9.11 5.78
N GLY A 56 -3.00 8.53 4.70
CA GLY A 56 -4.24 8.97 4.08
C GLY A 56 -5.21 7.80 3.89
N ALA A 57 -6.42 8.09 3.40
CA ALA A 57 -7.43 7.05 3.18
C ALA A 57 -6.97 5.95 2.19
N CYS A 58 -6.06 6.30 1.27
CA CYS A 58 -5.45 5.36 0.34
C CYS A 58 -4.63 4.28 1.08
N SER A 59 -3.91 4.67 2.13
CA SER A 59 -3.10 3.77 2.98
C SER A 59 -3.95 2.63 3.52
N TYR A 60 -5.11 2.93 4.11
CA TYR A 60 -6.01 1.91 4.65
C TYR A 60 -6.67 1.06 3.57
N ALA A 61 -7.08 1.68 2.46
CA ALA A 61 -7.72 0.98 1.36
C ALA A 61 -6.79 -0.06 0.71
N CYS A 62 -5.48 0.16 0.75
CA CYS A 62 -4.45 -0.77 0.25
C CYS A 62 -4.25 -2.01 1.13
N VAL A 63 -4.49 -1.94 2.45
CA VAL A 63 -4.16 -3.05 3.39
C VAL A 63 -4.81 -4.39 2.98
N PRO A 64 -6.12 -4.48 2.68
CA PRO A 64 -6.71 -5.75 2.24
C PRO A 64 -6.10 -6.30 0.95
N HIS A 65 -5.65 -5.44 0.04
CA HIS A 65 -4.98 -5.86 -1.20
C HIS A 65 -3.57 -6.38 -0.93
N LEU A 66 -2.80 -5.72 -0.07
CA LEU A 66 -1.47 -6.19 0.34
C LEU A 66 -1.55 -7.57 1.02
N VAL A 67 -2.52 -7.77 1.92
CA VAL A 67 -2.77 -9.08 2.56
C VAL A 67 -3.10 -10.14 1.51
N ARG A 68 -4.02 -9.86 0.59
CA ARG A 68 -4.39 -10.77 -0.51
C ARG A 68 -3.20 -11.15 -1.39
N ILE A 69 -2.33 -10.19 -1.74
CA ILE A 69 -1.11 -10.43 -2.52
C ILE A 69 -0.14 -11.31 -1.74
N ALA A 70 0.03 -11.08 -0.43
CA ALA A 70 0.89 -11.90 0.41
C ALA A 70 0.41 -13.36 0.48
N GLU A 71 -0.90 -13.58 0.54
CA GLU A 71 -1.50 -14.91 0.52
C GLU A 71 -1.28 -15.64 -0.81
N SER A 72 -1.36 -14.93 -1.95
CA SER A 72 -1.23 -15.53 -3.28
C SER A 72 0.23 -15.78 -3.72
N ARG A 73 1.19 -15.03 -3.17
CA ARG A 73 2.63 -15.09 -3.55
C ARG A 73 3.54 -15.75 -2.51
N ALA A 74 2.98 -16.44 -1.51
CA ALA A 74 3.76 -17.06 -0.43
C ALA A 74 4.90 -17.99 -0.93
N PRO A 75 6.08 -17.99 -0.28
CA PRO A 75 6.39 -17.34 1.01
C PRO A 75 6.87 -15.89 0.88
N MET A 76 6.26 -14.99 1.66
CA MET A 76 6.69 -13.60 1.79
C MET A 76 7.67 -13.42 2.96
N THR A 77 8.57 -12.44 2.86
CA THR A 77 9.47 -12.06 3.96
C THR A 77 8.78 -11.10 4.92
N PHE A 78 9.35 -10.95 6.13
CA PHE A 78 8.89 -9.96 7.11
C PHE A 78 8.82 -8.55 6.52
N ASP A 79 9.77 -8.20 5.64
CA ASP A 79 9.86 -6.87 5.03
C ASP A 79 8.58 -6.46 4.29
N PHE A 80 7.86 -7.42 3.68
CA PHE A 80 6.59 -7.12 3.01
C PHE A 80 5.50 -6.70 3.99
N PHE A 81 5.45 -7.36 5.16
CA PHE A 81 4.47 -7.06 6.21
C PHE A 81 4.79 -5.77 6.96
N ALA A 82 6.00 -5.22 6.80
CA ALA A 82 6.40 -3.99 7.46
C ALA A 82 5.48 -2.81 7.09
N LEU A 83 5.06 -2.68 5.82
CA LEU A 83 4.16 -1.60 5.40
C LEU A 83 2.78 -1.73 6.05
N ILE A 84 2.22 -2.95 6.07
CA ILE A 84 0.94 -3.22 6.74
C ILE A 84 1.04 -2.88 8.23
N THR A 85 2.16 -3.25 8.86
CA THR A 85 2.41 -3.01 10.28
C THR A 85 2.51 -1.51 10.58
N VAL A 86 3.26 -0.75 9.77
CA VAL A 86 3.39 0.71 9.92
C VAL A 86 2.03 1.38 9.75
N ILE A 87 1.24 1.00 8.74
CA ILE A 87 -0.10 1.56 8.55
C ILE A 87 -0.97 1.32 9.78
N GLU A 88 -0.92 0.14 10.38
CA GLU A 88 -1.77 -0.15 11.55
C GLU A 88 -1.26 0.50 12.85
N ILE A 89 0.05 0.72 13.00
CA ILE A 89 0.60 1.51 14.11
C ILE A 89 0.15 2.97 14.00
N GLU A 90 0.40 3.59 12.84
CA GLU A 90 0.17 5.02 12.61
C GLU A 90 -1.33 5.36 12.49
N ARG A 91 -2.20 4.37 12.27
CA ARG A 91 -3.67 4.52 12.30
C ARG A 91 -4.17 5.09 13.62
N HIS A 92 -3.46 4.83 14.72
CA HIS A 92 -3.86 5.27 16.05
C HIS A 92 -3.40 6.70 16.39
N GLU A 93 -2.63 7.33 15.51
CA GLU A 93 -2.17 8.71 15.70
C GLU A 93 -3.27 9.74 15.40
N ARG A 94 -3.24 10.85 16.14
CA ARG A 94 -4.33 11.86 16.12
C ARG A 94 -4.55 12.54 14.77
N HIS A 95 -3.56 12.50 13.89
CA HIS A 95 -3.57 13.19 12.60
C HIS A 95 -3.91 12.26 11.43
N SER A 96 -4.08 10.96 11.70
CA SER A 96 -4.46 9.96 10.72
C SER A 96 -6.00 9.95 10.57
N PRO A 97 -6.52 9.85 9.33
CA PRO A 97 -7.96 9.92 9.08
C PRO A 97 -8.74 8.69 9.56
#